data_AF-A0A1V1PE02-F1
#
_entry.id   AF-A0A1V1PE02-F1
#
_cell.length_a   1.000
_cell.length_b   1.000
_cell.length_c   1.000
_cell.angle_alpha   90.00
_cell.angle_beta   90.00
_cell.angle_gamma   90.00
#
_symmetry.space_group_name_H-M   'P 1'
#
loop_
_entity.id
_entity.type
_entity.pdbx_description
1 polymer ?
#
loop_
_entity_poly.entity_id
_entity_poly.type
_entity_poly.pdbx_seq_one_letter_code
_entity_poly.pdbx_strand_id
1 'polypeptide(L)'
;LYAHDRGKQRCMTTFCFSPIVLLAMDIVPVVMEPLTVLPSILWKRGTYDFMNYCFEAGLSETSCSSQRGALGAYLADLCQPIDFIVFDSGGVCDTNANVFSFSASYMNKPMFQLDYPASFLDEKTREYQRKDFRDLIAFLEKQTGKN
;
A
#
# COMPACT_ATOMS: atom_id res chain seq x y z
N LEU A 1 -7.57 -9.99 -19.62
CA LEU A 1 -7.51 -10.90 -18.45
C LEU A 1 -6.96 -10.19 -17.20
N TYR A 2 -7.16 -8.88 -17.07
CA TYR A 2 -6.63 -8.02 -16.01
C TYR A 2 -7.75 -7.53 -15.07
N ALA A 3 -7.38 -6.96 -13.91
CA ALA A 3 -8.33 -6.48 -12.90
C ALA A 3 -9.35 -5.48 -13.49
N HIS A 4 -8.86 -4.49 -14.26
CA HIS A 4 -9.69 -3.50 -14.93
C HIS A 4 -10.65 -4.13 -15.96
N ASP A 5 -10.24 -5.18 -16.68
CA ASP A 5 -11.12 -5.90 -17.63
C ASP A 5 -12.31 -6.59 -16.92
N ARG A 6 -12.20 -6.81 -15.61
CA ARG A 6 -13.26 -7.38 -14.76
C ARG A 6 -14.01 -6.32 -13.95
N GLY A 7 -13.77 -5.03 -14.24
CA GLY A 7 -14.35 -3.91 -13.51
C GLY A 7 -13.82 -3.75 -12.08
N LYS A 8 -12.66 -4.32 -11.75
CA LYS A 8 -12.07 -4.27 -10.41
C LYS A 8 -10.92 -3.27 -10.34
N GLN A 9 -10.86 -2.50 -9.25
CA GLN A 9 -9.75 -1.59 -8.98
C GLN A 9 -8.58 -2.30 -8.30
N ARG A 10 -7.38 -1.73 -8.40
CA ARG A 10 -6.15 -2.19 -7.76
C ARG A 10 -5.73 -1.20 -6.68
N CYS A 11 -5.65 -1.70 -5.45
CA CYS A 11 -5.20 -0.93 -4.30
C CYS A 11 -3.79 -1.36 -3.91
N MET A 12 -2.84 -0.44 -3.93
CA MET A 12 -1.52 -0.69 -3.35
C MET A 12 -1.63 -0.68 -1.82
N THR A 13 -1.05 -1.69 -1.16
CA THR A 13 -1.13 -1.85 0.30
C THR A 13 0.08 -2.56 0.90
N THR A 14 0.09 -2.70 2.22
CA THR A 14 1.18 -3.27 3.02
C THR A 14 0.79 -4.64 3.57
N PHE A 15 1.77 -5.47 3.93
CA PHE A 15 1.50 -6.76 4.57
C PHE A 15 0.86 -6.65 5.96
N CYS A 16 0.98 -5.48 6.62
CA CYS A 16 0.39 -5.24 7.94
C CYS A 16 -1.11 -4.94 7.85
N PHE A 17 -1.55 -4.41 6.72
CA PHE A 17 -2.94 -4.07 6.47
C PHE A 17 -3.76 -5.32 6.15
N SER A 18 -4.91 -5.48 6.82
CA SER A 18 -5.81 -6.60 6.56
C SER A 18 -6.50 -6.43 5.20
N PRO A 19 -6.25 -7.32 4.22
CA PRO A 19 -6.82 -7.17 2.88
C PRO A 19 -8.33 -7.48 2.84
N ILE A 20 -8.93 -7.95 3.94
CA ILE A 20 -10.32 -8.43 3.98
C ILE A 20 -11.30 -7.33 3.54
N VAL A 21 -11.09 -6.08 3.97
CA VAL A 21 -11.97 -4.96 3.61
C VAL A 21 -11.91 -4.68 2.10
N LEU A 22 -10.71 -4.73 1.51
CA LEU A 22 -10.52 -4.54 0.08
C LEU A 22 -11.18 -5.67 -0.73
N LEU A 23 -10.96 -6.91 -0.32
CA LEU A 23 -11.56 -8.08 -0.95
C LEU A 23 -13.09 -8.07 -0.87
N ALA A 24 -13.65 -7.62 0.26
CA ALA A 24 -15.10 -7.48 0.44
C ALA A 24 -15.74 -6.50 -0.55
N MET A 25 -15.01 -5.45 -0.96
CA MET A 25 -15.45 -4.47 -1.95
C MET A 25 -15.04 -4.82 -3.39
N ASP A 26 -14.55 -6.04 -3.59
CA ASP A 26 -14.08 -6.58 -4.87
C ASP A 26 -12.92 -5.77 -5.48
N ILE A 27 -12.05 -5.26 -4.61
CA ILE A 27 -10.79 -4.58 -4.94
C ILE A 27 -9.66 -5.61 -4.91
N VAL A 28 -8.72 -5.51 -5.84
CA VAL A 28 -7.52 -6.35 -5.88
C VAL A 28 -6.40 -5.71 -5.04
N PRO A 29 -6.03 -6.28 -3.89
CA PRO A 29 -4.91 -5.77 -3.11
C PRO A 29 -3.58 -6.11 -3.79
N VAL A 30 -2.70 -5.13 -3.87
CA VAL A 30 -1.33 -5.24 -4.38
C VAL A 30 -0.38 -4.99 -3.22
N VAL A 31 0.08 -6.06 -2.61
CA VAL A 31 0.92 -6.02 -1.40
C VAL A 31 2.40 -5.97 -1.80
N MET A 32 3.10 -4.89 -1.47
CA MET A 32 4.49 -4.68 -1.94
C MET A 32 5.47 -5.71 -1.38
N GLU A 33 5.36 -6.05 -0.10
CA GLU A 33 6.37 -6.87 0.57
C GLU A 33 6.46 -8.30 0.04
N PRO A 34 5.35 -9.05 -0.15
CA PRO A 34 5.39 -10.35 -0.82
C PRO A 34 5.91 -10.26 -2.27
N LEU A 35 5.56 -9.19 -2.99
CA LEU A 35 6.02 -8.96 -4.37
C LEU A 35 7.53 -8.68 -4.43
N THR A 36 8.13 -8.13 -3.38
CA THR A 36 9.58 -7.99 -3.26
C THR A 36 10.26 -9.32 -2.94
N VAL A 37 9.65 -10.13 -2.08
CA VAL A 37 10.21 -11.42 -1.64
C VAL A 37 10.36 -12.40 -2.81
N LEU A 38 9.36 -12.49 -3.70
CA LEU A 38 9.37 -13.40 -4.84
C LEU A 38 10.64 -13.26 -5.73
N PRO A 39 10.94 -12.10 -6.34
CA PRO A 39 12.16 -11.92 -7.13
C PRO A 39 13.43 -12.03 -6.29
N SER A 40 13.39 -11.67 -5.00
CA SER A 40 14.55 -11.83 -4.10
C SER A 40 14.94 -13.30 -3.89
N ILE A 41 13.99 -14.22 -3.99
CA ILE A 41 14.23 -15.67 -3.91
C ILE A 41 14.53 -16.25 -5.30
N LEU A 42 13.83 -15.80 -6.34
CA LEU A 42 13.85 -16.43 -7.66
C LEU A 42 15.00 -15.95 -8.56
N TRP A 43 15.44 -14.71 -8.42
CA TRP A 43 16.43 -14.11 -9.32
C TRP A 43 17.76 -13.86 -8.63
N LYS A 44 18.86 -14.16 -9.33
CA LYS A 44 20.22 -13.92 -8.83
C LYS A 44 20.50 -12.45 -8.49
N ARG A 45 19.88 -11.51 -9.23
CA ARG A 45 19.98 -10.06 -8.98
C ARG A 45 18.90 -9.54 -8.02
N GLY A 46 18.02 -10.42 -7.51
CA GLY A 46 16.93 -10.01 -6.63
C GLY A 46 16.15 -8.81 -7.17
N THR A 47 16.03 -7.77 -6.34
CA THR A 47 15.34 -6.50 -6.65
C THR A 47 16.28 -5.29 -6.66
N TYR A 48 17.60 -5.47 -6.77
CA TYR A 48 18.57 -4.38 -6.66
C TYR A 48 18.30 -3.23 -7.63
N ASP A 49 18.01 -3.56 -8.89
CA ASP A 49 17.77 -2.55 -9.92
C ASP A 49 16.53 -1.69 -9.60
N PHE A 50 15.47 -2.30 -9.05
CA PHE A 50 14.26 -1.59 -8.61
C PHE A 50 14.49 -0.75 -7.34
N MET A 51 15.29 -1.25 -6.40
CA MET A 51 15.64 -0.51 -5.20
C MET A 51 16.49 0.74 -5.52
N ASN A 52 17.40 0.64 -6.49
CA ASN A 52 18.18 1.78 -6.97
C ASN A 52 17.29 2.81 -7.67
N TYR A 53 16.35 2.34 -8.50
CA TYR A 53 15.38 3.24 -9.14
C TYR A 53 14.54 4.02 -8.11
N CYS A 54 14.13 3.37 -7.02
CA CYS A 54 13.44 4.09 -5.92
C CYS A 54 14.28 5.25 -5.36
N PHE A 55 15.59 5.04 -5.19
CA PHE A 55 16.49 6.08 -4.71
C PHE A 55 16.63 7.23 -5.70
N GLU A 56 16.82 6.91 -6.99
CA GLU A 56 16.87 7.91 -8.07
C GLU A 56 15.55 8.69 -8.20
N ALA A 57 14.42 8.05 -7.91
CA ALA A 57 13.09 8.68 -7.87
C ALA A 57 12.89 9.62 -6.66
N GLY A 58 13.81 9.64 -5.69
CA GLY A 58 13.78 10.52 -4.52
C GLY A 58 13.36 9.87 -3.21
N LEU A 59 13.18 8.54 -3.17
CA LEU A 59 12.94 7.82 -1.92
C LEU A 59 14.26 7.58 -1.16
N SER A 60 14.24 7.64 0.16
CA SER A 60 15.47 7.45 0.95
C SER A 60 16.09 6.06 0.74
N GLU A 61 17.42 6.01 0.59
CA GLU A 61 18.17 4.74 0.55
C GLU A 61 18.01 3.94 1.85
N THR A 62 17.75 4.62 2.96
CA THR A 62 17.51 3.98 4.27
C THR A 62 16.09 3.43 4.44
N SER A 63 15.19 3.65 3.47
CA SER A 63 13.86 3.07 3.49
C SER A 63 13.89 1.54 3.36
N CYS A 64 12.85 0.88 3.87
CA CYS A 64 12.74 -0.57 3.96
C CYS A 64 12.92 -1.23 2.58
N SER A 65 13.87 -2.17 2.49
CA SER A 65 14.14 -2.91 1.24
C SER A 65 12.94 -3.74 0.80
N SER A 66 12.18 -4.30 1.76
CA SER A 66 10.96 -5.08 1.49
C SER A 66 9.90 -4.29 0.72
N GLN A 67 9.91 -2.97 0.79
CA GLN A 67 8.96 -2.12 0.07
C GLN A 67 9.55 -1.60 -1.23
N ARG A 68 10.79 -1.09 -1.17
CA ARG A 68 11.49 -0.55 -2.35
C ARG A 68 11.66 -1.58 -3.46
N GLY A 69 11.82 -2.85 -3.12
CA GLY A 69 12.08 -3.90 -4.10
C GLY A 69 11.00 -4.01 -5.18
N ALA A 70 9.73 -4.14 -4.81
CA ALA A 70 8.63 -4.17 -5.77
C ALA A 70 8.22 -2.76 -6.21
N LEU A 71 8.25 -1.78 -5.30
CA LEU A 71 7.81 -0.42 -5.60
C LEU A 71 8.58 0.19 -6.77
N GLY A 72 9.89 -0.06 -6.88
CA GLY A 72 10.68 0.48 -7.99
C GLY A 72 10.16 0.05 -9.36
N ALA A 73 9.65 -1.18 -9.49
CA ALA A 73 9.03 -1.64 -10.72
C ALA A 73 7.71 -0.92 -11.03
N TYR A 74 6.95 -0.51 -10.01
CA TYR A 74 5.75 0.30 -10.18
C TYR A 74 6.09 1.75 -10.55
N LEU A 75 7.10 2.35 -9.91
CA LEU A 75 7.54 3.71 -10.21
C LEU A 75 8.17 3.82 -11.61
N ALA A 76 8.73 2.72 -12.13
CA ALA A 76 9.30 2.62 -13.48
C ALA A 76 8.27 2.24 -14.57
N ASP A 77 6.97 2.21 -14.24
CA ASP A 77 5.87 1.86 -15.15
C ASP A 77 5.99 0.47 -15.81
N LEU A 78 6.61 -0.50 -15.08
CA LEU A 78 6.76 -1.89 -15.54
C LEU A 78 5.60 -2.80 -15.06
N CYS A 79 4.75 -2.28 -14.19
CA CYS A 79 3.67 -3.01 -13.55
C CYS A 79 2.30 -2.50 -13.97
N GLN A 80 1.28 -3.27 -13.64
CA GLN A 80 -0.11 -2.87 -13.83
C GLN A 80 -0.45 -1.63 -12.98
N PRO A 81 -1.15 -0.61 -13.51
CA PRO A 81 -1.29 0.68 -12.84
C PRO A 81 -2.15 0.62 -11.58
N ILE A 82 -1.74 1.34 -10.53
CA ILE A 82 -2.47 1.44 -9.26
C ILE A 82 -3.55 2.53 -9.35
N ASP A 83 -4.71 2.25 -8.77
CA ASP A 83 -5.85 3.20 -8.77
C ASP A 83 -5.80 4.11 -7.53
N PHE A 84 -5.51 3.55 -6.37
CA PHE A 84 -5.34 4.26 -5.10
C PHE A 84 -4.48 3.43 -4.12
N ILE A 85 -4.09 4.05 -3.01
CA ILE A 85 -3.20 3.45 -2.02
C ILE A 85 -3.90 3.44 -0.66
N VAL A 86 -3.88 2.29 0.02
CA VAL A 86 -4.35 2.16 1.40
C VAL A 86 -3.29 1.45 2.21
N PHE A 87 -2.89 2.02 3.34
CA PHE A 87 -1.87 1.43 4.18
C PHE A 87 -2.16 1.69 5.66
N ASP A 88 -1.66 0.77 6.50
CA ASP A 88 -1.60 1.01 7.93
C ASP A 88 -0.41 1.92 8.29
N SER A 89 -0.67 2.86 9.20
CA SER A 89 0.26 3.88 9.66
C SER A 89 0.98 3.56 10.97
N GLY A 90 1.77 4.53 11.45
CA GLY A 90 2.61 4.49 12.64
C GLY A 90 1.96 3.75 13.81
N GLY A 91 2.73 2.81 14.35
CA GLY A 91 2.29 1.81 15.31
C GLY A 91 2.85 0.43 14.98
N VAL A 92 2.86 0.06 13.69
CA VAL A 92 3.45 -1.22 13.20
C VAL A 92 4.79 -1.01 12.49
N CYS A 93 4.89 -0.03 11.58
CA CYS A 93 6.13 0.30 10.90
C CYS A 93 6.10 1.73 10.33
N ASP A 94 6.87 2.65 10.90
CA ASP A 94 6.92 4.07 10.46
C ASP A 94 7.45 4.23 9.03
N THR A 95 8.24 3.26 8.56
CA THR A 95 8.77 3.29 7.20
C THR A 95 7.66 3.09 6.16
N ASN A 96 6.61 2.33 6.48
CA ASN A 96 5.44 2.18 5.60
C ASN A 96 4.83 3.55 5.31
N ALA A 97 4.55 4.34 6.36
CA ALA A 97 3.89 5.62 6.21
C ALA A 97 4.64 6.54 5.25
N ASN A 98 5.97 6.59 5.35
CA ASN A 98 6.80 7.39 4.45
C ASN A 98 6.81 6.85 3.02
N VAL A 99 7.01 5.54 2.83
CA VAL A 99 7.13 4.93 1.49
C VAL A 99 5.82 5.01 0.72
N PHE A 100 4.68 4.70 1.35
CA PHE A 100 3.38 4.73 0.67
C PHE A 100 2.87 6.16 0.47
N SER A 101 3.16 7.10 1.39
CA SER A 101 2.87 8.53 1.16
C SER A 101 3.70 9.11 0.02
N PHE A 102 4.99 8.75 -0.07
CA PHE A 102 5.82 9.09 -1.21
C PHE A 102 5.25 8.49 -2.50
N SER A 103 4.87 7.22 -2.48
CA SER A 103 4.31 6.51 -3.65
C SER A 103 3.04 7.18 -4.15
N ALA A 104 2.13 7.57 -3.25
CA ALA A 104 0.90 8.27 -3.59
C ALA A 104 1.18 9.63 -4.24
N SER A 105 2.14 10.37 -3.69
CA SER A 105 2.55 11.67 -4.21
C SER A 105 3.23 11.54 -5.59
N TYR A 106 4.16 10.58 -5.73
CA TYR A 106 4.89 10.33 -6.97
C TYR A 106 3.96 9.87 -8.10
N MET A 107 3.04 8.95 -7.81
CA MET A 107 2.09 8.41 -8.79
C MET A 107 0.86 9.30 -8.99
N ASN A 108 0.73 10.39 -8.22
CA ASN A 108 -0.45 11.25 -8.14
C ASN A 108 -1.75 10.46 -7.95
N LYS A 109 -1.79 9.63 -6.90
CA LYS A 109 -2.92 8.75 -6.57
C LYS A 109 -3.57 9.11 -5.24
N PRO A 110 -4.90 8.96 -5.12
CA PRO A 110 -5.57 9.06 -3.83
C PRO A 110 -4.96 8.06 -2.84
N MET A 111 -4.80 8.50 -1.59
CA MET A 111 -4.36 7.62 -0.51
C MET A 111 -5.25 7.75 0.71
N PHE A 112 -5.38 6.66 1.44
CA PHE A 112 -5.94 6.63 2.78
C PHE A 112 -4.96 5.90 3.71
N GLN A 113 -4.76 6.49 4.87
CA GLN A 113 -3.89 5.97 5.91
C GLN A 113 -4.78 5.53 7.07
N LEU A 114 -4.80 4.23 7.37
CA LEU A 114 -5.49 3.69 8.54
C LEU A 114 -4.50 3.68 9.72
N ASP A 115 -4.85 4.35 10.81
CA ASP A 115 -3.96 4.43 11.95
C ASP A 115 -4.05 3.17 12.82
N TYR A 116 -2.89 2.77 13.35
CA TYR A 116 -2.78 1.66 14.30
C TYR A 116 -2.35 2.19 15.67
N PRO A 117 -3.32 2.53 16.57
CA PRO A 117 -2.97 3.03 17.89
C PRO A 117 -2.12 2.05 18.69
N ALA A 118 -1.16 2.57 19.46
CA ALA A 118 -0.25 1.75 20.27
C ALA A 118 -0.94 0.95 21.40
N SER A 119 -2.18 1.31 21.75
CA SER A 119 -2.94 0.70 22.84
C SER A 119 -4.44 0.77 22.54
N PHE A 120 -5.20 -0.23 22.98
CA PHE A 120 -6.67 -0.24 22.92
C PHE A 120 -7.29 -0.24 24.32
N LEU A 121 -6.53 0.19 25.32
CA LEU A 121 -6.91 0.06 26.74
C LEU A 121 -8.00 1.06 27.17
N ASP A 122 -8.16 2.17 26.45
CA ASP A 122 -9.15 3.20 26.76
C ASP A 122 -10.23 3.31 25.68
N GLU A 123 -11.42 3.76 26.08
CA GLU A 123 -12.59 3.88 25.19
C GLU A 123 -12.38 4.95 24.11
N LYS A 124 -11.60 6.00 24.39
CA LYS A 124 -11.35 7.08 23.42
C LYS A 124 -10.56 6.55 22.24
N THR A 125 -9.53 5.74 22.48
CA THR A 125 -8.72 5.12 21.43
C THR A 125 -9.52 4.09 20.62
N ARG A 126 -10.42 3.36 21.28
CA ARG A 126 -11.34 2.44 20.58
C ARG A 126 -12.34 3.16 19.70
N GLU A 127 -12.92 4.27 20.15
CA GLU A 127 -13.85 5.06 19.33
C GLU A 127 -13.12 5.78 18.19
N TYR A 128 -11.89 6.24 18.43
CA TYR A 128 -11.02 6.77 17.36
C TYR A 128 -10.82 5.73 16.27
N GLN A 129 -10.38 4.52 16.61
CA GLN A 129 -10.15 3.46 15.64
C GLN A 129 -11.44 3.08 14.89
N ARG A 130 -12.58 2.99 15.58
CA ARG A 130 -13.87 2.75 14.92
C ARG A 130 -14.22 3.82 13.92
N LYS A 131 -14.01 5.09 14.27
CA LYS A 131 -14.23 6.21 13.35
C LYS A 131 -13.30 6.10 12.15
N ASP A 132 -12.03 5.76 12.37
CA ASP A 132 -11.04 5.65 11.31
C ASP A 132 -11.38 4.53 10.31
N PHE A 133 -11.85 3.37 10.79
CA PHE A 133 -12.40 2.32 9.91
C PHE A 133 -13.64 2.77 9.13
N ARG A 134 -14.52 3.59 9.71
CA ARG A 134 -15.68 4.15 8.97
C ARG A 134 -15.21 5.12 7.88
N ASP A 135 -14.21 5.94 8.19
CA ASP A 135 -13.62 6.88 7.23
C ASP A 135 -12.90 6.12 6.09
N LEU A 136 -12.23 5.00 6.40
CA LEU A 136 -11.66 4.09 5.39
C LEU A 136 -12.74 3.54 4.46
N ILE A 137 -13.85 3.02 5.02
CA ILE A 137 -14.96 2.50 4.21
C ILE A 137 -15.48 3.60 3.29
N ALA A 138 -15.78 4.79 3.81
CA ALA A 138 -16.25 5.93 3.02
C ALA A 138 -15.26 6.33 1.90
N PHE A 139 -13.95 6.26 2.18
CA PHE A 139 -12.92 6.46 1.15
C PHE A 139 -13.00 5.39 0.06
N LEU A 140 -13.10 4.11 0.42
CA LEU A 140 -13.19 3.01 -0.54
C LEU A 140 -14.48 3.06 -1.36
N GLU A 141 -15.62 3.42 -0.75
CA GLU A 141 -16.89 3.63 -1.44
C GLU A 141 -16.74 4.74 -2.49
N LYS A 142 -16.08 5.84 -2.13
CA LYS A 142 -15.77 6.94 -3.06
C LYS A 142 -14.87 6.50 -4.22
N GLN A 143 -13.86 5.67 -3.97
CA GLN A 143 -12.99 5.19 -5.05
C GLN A 143 -13.69 4.20 -5.96
N THR A 144 -14.48 3.29 -5.40
CA THR A 144 -15.11 2.17 -6.12
C THR A 144 -16.47 2.48 -6.72
N GLY A 145 -17.17 3.49 -6.20
CA GLY A 145 -18.57 3.78 -6.53
C GLY A 145 -19.57 2.75 -5.97
N LYS A 146 -19.16 1.94 -4.99
CA LYS A 146 -19.98 0.89 -4.36
C LYS A 146 -20.36 1.35 -2.94
N ASN A 147 -21.61 1.10 -2.53
CA ASN A 147 -22.14 1.35 -1.18
C ASN A 147 -22.64 0.03 -0.56
#